data_AF-A0A5A5TC41-F1
#
_entry.id   AF-A0A5A5TC41-F1
#
_cell.length_a   1.000
_cell.length_b   1.000
_cell.length_c   1.000
_cell.angle_alpha   90.00
_cell.angle_beta   90.00
_cell.angle_gamma   90.00
#
_symmetry.space_group_name_H-M   'P 1'
#
loop_
_entity.id
_entity.type
_entity.pdbx_description
1 polymer ?
#
loop_
_entity_poly.entity_id
_entity_poly.type
_entity_poly.pdbx_seq_one_letter_code
_entity_poly.pdbx_strand_id
1 'polypeptide(L)' 'MTCAMMAALYLHLIQVSLALINTLMLQEVLAEEKWKNPMKQEDWRGLTPLFYQHVNPYGRFTLDMTQRIPLSVTKIA' A
#
# COMPACT_ATOMS: atom_id res chain seq x y z
N MET A 1 -9.03 32.05 -2.22
CA MET A 1 -9.91 30.97 -2.71
C MET A 1 -9.17 29.97 -3.62
N THR A 2 -8.26 30.41 -4.50
CA THR A 2 -7.47 29.54 -5.41
C THR A 2 -6.38 28.69 -4.74
N CYS A 3 -5.73 29.17 -3.67
CA CYS A 3 -4.68 28.43 -2.97
C CYS A 3 -5.19 27.11 -2.31
N ALA A 4 -6.43 27.12 -1.79
CA ALA A 4 -7.03 25.95 -1.14
C ALA A 4 -7.34 24.81 -2.14
N MET A 5 -7.74 25.14 -3.37
CA MET A 5 -7.99 24.15 -4.43
C MET A 5 -6.69 23.47 -4.89
N MET A 6 -5.60 24.23 -4.99
CA MET A 6 -4.28 23.67 -5.32
C MET A 6 -3.80 22.72 -4.22
N ALA A 7 -3.87 23.14 -2.95
CA ALA A 7 -3.47 22.29 -1.82
C ALA A 7 -4.29 20.99 -1.74
N ALA A 8 -5.61 21.07 -1.96
CA ALA A 8 -6.47 19.89 -1.99
C ALA A 8 -6.09 18.93 -3.13
N LEU A 9 -5.76 19.45 -4.32
CA LEU A 9 -5.32 18.64 -5.46
C LEU A 9 -3.97 17.94 -5.18
N TYR A 10 -2.99 18.65 -4.62
CA TYR A 10 -1.71 18.06 -4.24
C TYR A 10 -1.86 17.02 -3.13
N LEU A 11 -2.70 17.30 -2.13
CA LEU A 11 -2.98 16.34 -1.05
C LEU A 11 -3.64 15.09 -1.60
N HIS A 12 -4.61 15.23 -2.50
CA HIS A 12 -5.28 14.11 -3.15
C HIS A 12 -4.30 13.28 -3.99
N LEU A 13 -3.42 13.94 -4.75
CA LEU A 13 -2.37 13.26 -5.51
C LEU A 13 -1.47 12.43 -4.58
N ILE A 14 -1.02 13.02 -3.47
CA ILE A 14 -0.17 12.33 -2.48
C ILE A 14 -0.92 11.18 -1.81
N GLN A 15 -2.19 11.37 -1.43
CA GLN A 15 -3.01 10.31 -0.84
C GLN A 15 -3.16 9.11 -1.78
N VAL A 16 -3.42 9.36 -3.07
CA VAL A 16 -3.53 8.30 -4.08
C VAL A 16 -2.18 7.62 -4.34
N SER A 17 -1.09 8.38 -4.44
CA SER A 17 0.25 7.80 -4.60
C SER A 17 0.66 6.92 -3.42
N LEU A 18 0.37 7.33 -2.19
CA LEU A 18 0.64 6.54 -0.99
C LEU A 18 -0.19 5.25 -0.96
N ALA A 19 -1.49 5.35 -1.29
CA ALA A 19 -2.37 4.18 -1.38
C ALA A 19 -1.88 3.16 -2.43
N LEU A 20 -1.38 3.64 -3.58
CA LEU A 20 -0.79 2.80 -4.62
C LEU A 20 0.46 2.06 -4.13
N ILE A 21 1.39 2.76 -3.48
CA ILE A 21 2.61 2.14 -2.93
C ILE A 21 2.24 1.09 -1.89
N ASN A 22 1.28 1.39 -0.99
CA ASN A 22 0.81 0.43 0.01
C ASN A 22 0.18 -0.81 -0.65
N THR A 23 -0.51 -0.64 -1.78
CA THR A 23 -1.10 -1.74 -2.54
C THR A 23 -0.02 -2.63 -3.15
N LEU A 24 1.02 -2.04 -3.76
CA LEU A 24 2.15 -2.79 -4.33
C LEU A 24 2.93 -3.56 -3.27
N MET A 25 3.21 -2.94 -2.12
CA MET A 25 3.88 -3.61 -1.00
C MET A 25 3.06 -4.79 -0.47
N LEU A 26 1.73 -4.62 -0.34
CA LEU A 26 0.84 -5.70 0.07
C LEU A 26 0.85 -6.83 -0.95
N GLN A 27 0.79 -6.53 -2.25
CA GLN A 27 0.86 -7.53 -3.32
C GLN A 27 2.15 -8.35 -3.26
N GLU A 28 3.29 -7.73 -2.96
CA GLU A 28 4.55 -8.47 -2.78
C GLU A 28 4.50 -9.43 -1.60
N VAL A 29 3.99 -8.98 -0.44
CA VAL A 29 3.83 -9.82 0.73
C VAL A 29 2.88 -10.99 0.42
N LEU A 30 1.75 -10.73 -0.22
CA LEU A 30 0.76 -11.75 -0.59
C LEU A 30 1.26 -12.73 -1.67
N ALA A 31 2.27 -12.34 -2.46
CA ALA A 31 2.88 -13.20 -3.46
C ALA A 31 3.80 -14.28 -2.87
N GLU A 32 4.19 -14.16 -1.59
CA GLU A 32 4.99 -15.17 -0.89
C GLU A 32 4.20 -16.48 -0.72
N GLU A 33 4.84 -17.63 -0.97
CA GLU A 33 4.22 -18.98 -0.94
C GLU A 33 3.48 -19.29 0.38
N LYS A 34 3.96 -18.72 1.50
CA LYS A 34 3.33 -18.86 2.82
C LYS A 34 1.88 -18.36 2.87
N TRP A 35 1.48 -17.44 2.00
CA TRP A 35 0.12 -16.87 2.00
C TRP A 35 -0.80 -17.45 0.91
N LYS A 36 -0.24 -18.17 -0.08
CA LYS A 36 -1.02 -18.74 -1.20
C LYS A 36 -1.99 -19.83 -0.77
N ASN A 37 -1.63 -20.63 0.24
CA ASN A 37 -2.41 -21.77 0.69
C ASN A 37 -3.34 -21.51 1.90
N PRO A 38 -3.01 -20.64 2.88
CA PRO A 38 -3.88 -20.42 4.03
C PRO A 38 -5.00 -19.40 3.82
N MET A 39 -4.92 -18.51 2.82
CA MET A 39 -5.92 -17.46 2.64
C MET A 39 -7.23 -17.97 2.03
N LYS A 40 -8.32 -17.85 2.79
CA LYS A 40 -9.68 -18.17 2.34
C LYS A 40 -10.34 -16.97 1.67
N GLN A 41 -11.42 -17.21 0.94
CA GLN A 41 -12.19 -16.16 0.25
C GLN A 41 -12.61 -15.01 1.18
N GLU A 42 -12.83 -15.29 2.47
CA GLU A 42 -13.16 -14.31 3.51
C GLU A 42 -11.98 -13.38 3.84
N ASP A 43 -10.76 -13.93 3.90
CA ASP A 43 -9.53 -13.17 4.15
C ASP A 43 -9.24 -12.19 3.00
N TRP A 44 -9.45 -12.63 1.76
CA TRP A 44 -9.33 -11.77 0.57
C TRP A 44 -10.30 -10.58 0.59
N ARG A 45 -11.49 -10.75 1.16
CA ARG A 45 -12.47 -9.65 1.34
C ARG A 45 -12.06 -8.71 2.47
N GLY A 46 -11.31 -9.21 3.46
CA GLY A 46 -10.75 -8.44 4.57
C GLY A 46 -9.56 -7.55 4.20
N LEU A 47 -8.93 -7.77 3.04
CA LEU A 47 -7.85 -6.92 2.53
C LEU A 47 -8.36 -5.55 2.05
N THR A 48 -9.60 -5.47 1.54
CA THR A 48 -10.22 -4.23 1.05
C THR A 48 -10.42 -3.15 2.14
N PRO A 49 -10.92 -3.46 3.35
CA PRO A 49 -11.05 -2.47 4.43
C PRO A 49 -9.73 -2.10 5.13
N LEU A 50 -8.65 -2.87 4.97
CA LEU A 50 -7.37 -2.64 5.66
C LEU A 50 -6.70 -1.30 5.27
N PHE A 51 -7.03 -0.76 4.10
CA PHE A 51 -6.55 0.55 3.62
C PHE A 51 -7.36 1.74 4.16
N TYR A 52 -8.55 1.50 4.71
CA TYR A 52 -9.44 2.54 5.24
C TYR A 52 -9.49 2.55 6.77
N GLN A 53 -9.24 1.42 7.43
CA GLN A 53 -9.08 1.37 8.87
C GLN A 53 -7.60 1.56 9.22
N HIS A 54 -7.30 2.50 10.12
CA HIS A 54 -5.96 2.81 10.60
C HIS A 54 -5.43 1.69 11.50
N VAL A 55 -5.24 0.50 10.94
CA VAL A 55 -4.49 -0.58 11.57
C VAL A 55 -3.10 -0.48 10.97
N ASN A 56 -2.09 -0.30 11.80
CA ASN A 56 -0.69 -0.35 11.39
C ASN A 56 -0.17 -1.78 11.64
N PRO A 57 -0.32 -2.72 10.67
CA PRO A 57 0.13 -4.10 10.84
C PRO A 57 1.66 -4.23 10.83
N TYR A 58 2.34 -3.14 10.46
CA TYR A 58 3.78 -3.08 10.37
C TYR A 58 4.32 -2.70 11.75
N GLY A 59 5.14 -3.59 12.34
CA GLY A 59 6.01 -3.22 13.45
C GLY A 59 6.86 -1.97 13.12
N ARG A 60 7.53 -1.38 14.10
CA ARG A 60 8.28 -0.12 13.98
C ARG A 60 9.04 -0.03 12.63
N PHE A 61 8.51 0.77 11.70
CA PHE A 61 9.10 1.00 10.39
C PHE A 61 10.02 2.22 10.48
N THR A 62 11.33 2.01 10.37
CA THR A 62 12.30 3.11 10.29
C THR A 62 12.35 3.59 8.85
N LEU A 63 11.70 4.72 8.58
CA LEU A 63 11.66 5.34 7.25
C LEU A 63 13.02 5.95 6.92
N ASP A 64 13.80 5.27 6.08
CA ASP A 64 14.98 5.82 5.42
C ASP A 64 14.58 6.41 4.06
N MET A 65 14.60 7.74 3.95
CA MET A 65 14.24 8.47 2.73
C MET A 65 15.27 8.32 1.60
N THR A 66 16.47 7.81 1.89
CA THR A 66 17.51 7.54 0.89
C THR A 66 17.36 6.17 0.24
N GLN A 67 16.66 5.25 0.91
CA GLN A 67 16.40 3.91 0.41
C GLN A 67 15.18 3.90 -0.52
N ARG A 68 15.32 3.31 -1.71
CA ARG A 68 14.19 3.01 -2.59
C ARG A 68 13.58 1.67 -2.18
N ILE A 69 12.25 1.59 -2.17
CA ILE A 69 11.54 0.33 -1.93
C ILE A 69 11.84 -0.60 -3.12
N PRO A 70 12.47 -1.77 -2.91
CA PRO A 70 12.82 -2.69 -3.99
C PRO A 70 11.57 -3.48 -4.42
N LEU A 71 10.67 -2.83 -5.14
CA LEU A 71 9.46 -3.48 -5.67
C LEU A 71 9.83 -4.33 -6.90
N SER A 72 9.35 -5.56 -6.93
CA SER A 72 9.54 -6.55 -8.00
C SER A 72 8.68 -6.20 -9.21
N VAL A 73 9.08 -5.19 -9.98
CA VAL A 73 8.38 -4.78 -11.22
C VAL A 73 8.46 -5.86 -12.34
N THR A 74 9.20 -6.95 -12.13
CA THR A 74 9.55 -7.95 -13.15
C THR A 74 8.55 -9.11 -13.34
N LYS A 75 7.50 -9.23 -12.52
CA LYS A 75 6.48 -10.31 -12.67
C LYS A 75 5.24 -9.93 -13.49
N ILE A 76 5.30 -8.82 -14.22
CA ILE A 76 4.20 -8.27 -15.02
C ILE A 76 4.46 -8.42 -16.54
N ALA A 77 5.42 -9.28 -16.92
CA ALA A 77 5.72 -9.65 -18.31
C ALA A 77 5.23 -11.08 -18.60
#